data_AF-A0A8H6QHU8-F1
#
_entry.id   AF-A0A8H6QHU8-F1
#
_cell.length_a   1.000
_cell.length_b   1.000
_cell.length_c   1.000
_cell.angle_alpha   90.00
_cell.angle_beta   90.00
_cell.angle_gamma   90.00
#
_symmetry.space_group_name_H-M   'P 1'
#
loop_
_entity.id
_entity.type
_entity.pdbx_description
1 polymer ?
#
loop_
_entity_poly.entity_id
_entity_poly.type
_entity_poly.pdbx_seq_one_letter_code
_entity_poly.pdbx_strand_id
1 'polypeptide(L)'
;MADQQPEKATAPAADAPDSQPTVVTNNDTPKETTETAEPQVENKTETTTAQPAVETTAVQPTTAETAAEADKAPAEGQQQPQAAEEKPVAEQPEQPAYLAKNPALAQFFERLPAILSSTGHAEMWGVSLKDSNDVPTVNVLIKFLRANEGNVKLAEEQLSKALKWRKEMNPSALAESTSYSATKFGGLGYLTVYKEANGAETVVTWNIYGGVKDINTTFGDMDEFVKWRVALMELAVKELKMAEATSVIDYDGEDPYQMIQVHDYLNVSFLRLNPAIKAATKKTIEVFTTAYPELLREKFFVNVPAIMGWMFAAMKVFLSKNTTRKFHPISNGANLAREFPSLKEQFPKVYGGSAPALQEGARTVNLTQDEPTPAAAEAATNEQPTEQAKENKEEEVAQQGSKPESAPEQPKADPVVTAQEAPAAEAK
;
A
#
# COMPACT_ATOMS: atom_id res chain seq x y z
N MET A 1 -51.78 42.44 30.79
CA MET A 1 -51.81 43.90 31.04
C MET A 1 -50.60 44.45 30.31
N ALA A 2 -50.78 44.80 29.03
CA ALA A 2 -51.00 46.18 28.55
C ALA A 2 -49.73 47.03 28.79
N ASP A 3 -48.87 47.14 27.79
CA ASP A 3 -48.84 48.21 26.76
C ASP A 3 -48.20 49.50 27.29
N GLN A 4 -46.98 49.82 26.84
CA GLN A 4 -46.69 51.06 26.08
C GLN A 4 -45.19 51.23 25.81
N GLN A 5 -44.95 51.60 24.55
CA GLN A 5 -43.71 51.91 23.85
C GLN A 5 -43.56 53.47 23.79
N PRO A 6 -42.75 54.08 22.91
CA PRO A 6 -41.32 54.43 22.98
C PRO A 6 -41.05 55.97 22.93
N GLU A 7 -39.77 56.37 22.93
CA GLU A 7 -39.36 57.60 22.24
C GLU A 7 -37.96 57.46 21.59
N LYS A 8 -37.79 58.16 20.48
CA LYS A 8 -36.78 58.01 19.42
C LYS A 8 -36.23 59.42 19.09
N ALA A 9 -34.91 59.56 18.89
CA ALA A 9 -34.14 60.64 18.21
C ALA A 9 -32.81 60.84 18.97
N THR A 10 -31.62 61.14 18.44
CA THR A 10 -31.10 61.59 17.13
C THR A 10 -29.56 61.49 17.19
N ALA A 11 -28.88 61.40 16.04
CA ALA A 11 -27.41 61.43 15.88
C ALA A 11 -26.79 62.82 16.18
N PRO A 12 -25.44 62.93 16.28
CA PRO A 12 -24.66 63.41 15.13
C PRO A 12 -23.27 62.74 14.97
N ALA A 13 -22.46 63.27 14.05
CA ALA A 13 -21.48 62.62 13.17
C ALA A 13 -19.98 62.87 13.50
N ALA A 14 -19.12 62.37 12.57
CA ALA A 14 -17.65 62.50 12.41
C ALA A 14 -16.80 61.56 13.30
N ASP A 15 -15.80 60.83 12.83
CA ASP A 15 -14.77 61.12 11.81
C ASP A 15 -14.16 59.81 11.22
N ALA A 16 -13.62 59.87 9.99
CA ALA A 16 -12.83 58.80 9.33
C ALA A 16 -11.32 59.13 9.46
N PRO A 17 -10.35 58.19 9.24
CA PRO A 17 -9.94 57.71 7.89
C PRO A 17 -9.62 56.19 7.84
N ASP A 18 -10.00 55.45 6.80
CA ASP A 18 -9.38 55.25 5.47
C ASP A 18 -8.14 54.33 5.42
N SER A 19 -8.29 53.17 4.74
CA SER A 19 -7.40 52.62 3.70
C SER A 19 -7.56 51.09 3.54
N GLN A 20 -8.25 50.68 2.47
CA GLN A 20 -8.21 49.33 1.86
C GLN A 20 -7.20 49.31 0.69
N PRO A 21 -6.63 48.15 0.32
CA PRO A 21 -6.09 47.95 -1.02
C PRO A 21 -7.11 47.28 -1.97
N THR A 22 -7.07 47.77 -3.20
CA THR A 22 -7.97 47.58 -4.36
C THR A 22 -7.87 46.22 -5.05
N VAL A 23 -9.03 45.73 -5.50
CA VAL A 23 -9.25 44.70 -6.53
C VAL A 23 -9.22 45.35 -7.91
N VAL A 24 -8.54 44.74 -8.88
CA VAL A 24 -8.64 45.09 -10.31
C VAL A 24 -9.39 43.97 -11.03
N THR A 25 -10.52 44.32 -11.63
CA THR A 25 -11.30 43.50 -12.55
C THR A 25 -11.22 44.17 -13.92
N ASN A 26 -10.86 43.42 -14.96
CA ASN A 26 -11.07 43.83 -16.34
C ASN A 26 -11.93 42.78 -17.02
N ASN A 27 -13.00 43.25 -17.64
CA ASN A 27 -13.99 42.49 -18.38
C ASN A 27 -13.96 43.02 -19.81
N ASP A 28 -13.80 42.16 -20.81
CA ASP A 28 -14.11 42.50 -22.20
C ASP A 28 -14.55 41.25 -22.96
N THR A 29 -15.60 41.37 -23.77
CA THR A 29 -16.17 40.32 -24.63
C THR A 29 -16.82 41.02 -25.83
N PRO A 30 -16.58 40.54 -27.06
CA PRO A 30 -17.68 40.07 -27.93
C PRO A 30 -17.28 38.81 -28.76
N LYS A 31 -18.02 37.70 -28.84
CA LYS A 31 -19.33 37.34 -29.46
C LYS A 31 -19.15 36.48 -30.75
N GLU A 32 -19.77 35.28 -30.73
CA GLU A 32 -20.25 34.39 -31.82
C GLU A 32 -19.32 33.93 -32.97
N THR A 33 -19.26 32.61 -33.21
CA THR A 33 -19.88 31.91 -34.37
C THR A 33 -19.66 30.36 -34.28
N THR A 34 -20.59 29.67 -34.92
CA THR A 34 -21.07 28.28 -35.00
C THR A 34 -20.20 27.17 -35.65
N GLU A 35 -20.45 25.92 -35.20
CA GLU A 35 -20.83 24.71 -35.99
C GLU A 35 -19.79 23.76 -36.68
N THR A 36 -19.88 22.48 -36.24
CA THR A 36 -19.83 21.17 -36.96
C THR A 36 -18.60 20.69 -37.73
N ALA A 37 -18.13 19.47 -37.42
CA ALA A 37 -18.18 18.26 -38.28
C ALA A 37 -17.04 17.24 -38.00
N GLU A 38 -17.42 15.98 -37.80
CA GLU A 38 -16.58 14.79 -38.07
C GLU A 38 -16.11 14.74 -39.53
N PRO A 39 -15.13 13.88 -39.86
CA PRO A 39 -15.54 12.69 -40.60
C PRO A 39 -14.83 11.38 -40.20
N GLN A 40 -15.61 10.30 -40.29
CA GLN A 40 -15.13 8.94 -40.52
C GLN A 40 -14.59 8.77 -41.95
N VAL A 41 -13.55 7.96 -42.14
CA VAL A 41 -13.36 7.17 -43.38
C VAL A 41 -12.77 5.80 -43.03
N GLU A 42 -13.42 4.79 -43.59
CA GLU A 42 -13.13 3.36 -43.61
C GLU A 42 -12.37 3.00 -44.90
N ASN A 43 -11.24 2.28 -44.85
CA ASN A 43 -11.00 1.05 -45.64
C ASN A 43 -9.62 0.39 -45.40
N LYS A 44 -9.67 -0.95 -45.29
CA LYS A 44 -8.71 -2.04 -45.60
C LYS A 44 -7.23 -1.73 -45.87
N THR A 45 -6.34 -2.54 -45.31
CA THR A 45 -5.62 -3.65 -46.02
C THR A 45 -4.91 -4.55 -45.00
N GLU A 46 -4.97 -5.87 -45.25
CA GLU A 46 -4.20 -6.94 -44.58
C GLU A 46 -2.70 -6.66 -44.64
N THR A 47 -1.91 -7.13 -43.65
CA THR A 47 -0.71 -7.96 -43.87
C THR A 47 -0.10 -8.36 -42.52
N THR A 48 -0.13 -9.67 -42.29
CA THR A 48 0.67 -10.51 -41.41
C THR A 48 2.13 -10.08 -41.27
N THR A 49 2.69 -10.01 -40.04
CA THR A 49 4.07 -10.49 -39.74
C THR A 49 4.25 -10.80 -38.24
N ALA A 50 4.31 -12.10 -37.95
CA ALA A 50 5.16 -12.83 -37.00
C ALA A 50 5.55 -12.22 -35.62
N GLN A 51 4.97 -12.81 -34.57
CA GLN A 51 5.62 -13.04 -33.27
C GLN A 51 6.64 -14.19 -33.37
N PRO A 52 7.76 -14.17 -32.62
CA PRO A 52 8.55 -15.36 -32.35
C PRO A 52 7.96 -16.19 -31.21
N ALA A 53 8.12 -17.50 -31.37
CA ALA A 53 7.47 -18.60 -30.67
C ALA A 53 7.88 -18.78 -29.21
N VAL A 54 6.95 -19.32 -28.42
CA VAL A 54 7.26 -20.22 -27.31
C VAL A 54 6.52 -21.53 -27.58
N GLU A 55 7.28 -22.62 -27.63
CA GLU A 55 6.82 -23.98 -27.89
C GLU A 55 5.77 -24.43 -26.87
N THR A 56 4.64 -24.96 -27.35
CA THR A 56 3.85 -25.91 -26.57
C THR A 56 3.21 -26.91 -27.52
N THR A 57 3.65 -28.16 -27.39
CA THR A 57 3.21 -29.33 -28.12
C THR A 57 1.72 -29.59 -27.88
N ALA A 58 0.96 -29.61 -28.98
CA ALA A 58 -0.45 -30.00 -29.01
C ALA A 58 -0.59 -31.51 -29.25
N VAL A 59 -1.54 -32.14 -28.55
CA VAL A 59 -2.17 -33.39 -29.03
C VAL A 59 -3.69 -33.20 -28.92
N GLN A 60 -4.36 -33.16 -30.08
CA GLN A 60 -5.81 -33.24 -30.24
C GLN A 60 -6.31 -34.66 -29.96
N PRO A 61 -7.55 -34.86 -29.48
CA PRO A 61 -8.29 -36.08 -29.72
C PRO A 61 -9.30 -35.86 -30.86
N THR A 62 -9.21 -36.68 -31.91
CA THR A 62 -10.28 -36.83 -32.91
C THR A 62 -10.97 -38.16 -32.71
N THR A 63 -12.28 -38.03 -32.59
CA THR A 63 -13.41 -38.94 -32.70
C THR A 63 -13.17 -40.23 -33.51
N ALA A 64 -13.62 -41.36 -32.95
CA ALA A 64 -14.00 -42.54 -33.71
C ALA A 64 -15.37 -43.04 -33.23
N GLU A 65 -16.19 -43.31 -34.23
CA GLU A 65 -17.60 -43.64 -34.29
C GLU A 65 -17.84 -45.14 -34.09
N THR A 66 -18.92 -45.55 -33.42
CA THR A 66 -19.65 -46.80 -33.73
C THR A 66 -21.11 -46.67 -33.25
N ALA A 67 -22.03 -46.95 -34.17
CA ALA A 67 -23.48 -46.87 -34.05
C ALA A 67 -24.13 -48.18 -33.55
N ALA A 68 -25.36 -48.01 -33.03
CA ALA A 68 -26.58 -48.84 -32.97
C ALA A 68 -26.54 -50.33 -33.45
N GLU A 69 -27.36 -51.29 -32.99
CA GLU A 69 -28.81 -51.27 -32.70
C GLU A 69 -29.32 -52.61 -32.11
N ALA A 70 -30.50 -52.55 -31.46
CA ALA A 70 -31.61 -53.52 -31.40
C ALA A 70 -31.61 -54.83 -30.55
N ASP A 71 -32.36 -54.72 -29.43
CA ASP A 71 -33.65 -55.39 -29.15
C ASP A 71 -33.72 -56.87 -28.63
N LYS A 72 -34.23 -57.01 -27.39
CA LYS A 72 -35.23 -58.01 -26.94
C LYS A 72 -35.65 -57.79 -25.48
N ALA A 73 -36.94 -57.55 -25.25
CA ALA A 73 -37.65 -57.58 -23.97
C ALA A 73 -38.16 -59.01 -23.62
N PRO A 74 -38.96 -59.22 -22.54
CA PRO A 74 -38.69 -59.01 -21.11
C PRO A 74 -38.92 -60.30 -20.28
N ALA A 75 -38.41 -60.39 -19.04
CA ALA A 75 -38.92 -61.35 -18.06
C ALA A 75 -38.74 -60.82 -16.63
N GLU A 76 -39.87 -60.57 -15.96
CA GLU A 76 -39.97 -60.31 -14.53
C GLU A 76 -39.56 -61.56 -13.74
N GLY A 77 -38.69 -61.36 -12.75
CA GLY A 77 -38.29 -62.38 -11.79
C GLY A 77 -37.92 -61.70 -10.47
N GLN A 78 -38.86 -61.67 -9.54
CA GLN A 78 -38.67 -61.22 -8.17
C GLN A 78 -37.63 -62.10 -7.46
N GLN A 79 -36.50 -61.54 -7.06
CA GLN A 79 -35.64 -62.10 -6.02
C GLN A 79 -35.07 -61.00 -5.13
N GLN A 80 -35.45 -61.09 -3.86
CA GLN A 80 -34.94 -60.37 -2.70
C GLN A 80 -33.54 -60.90 -2.34
N PRO A 81 -32.56 -60.03 -1.99
CA PRO A 81 -31.47 -60.42 -1.10
C PRO A 81 -31.51 -59.54 0.15
N GLN A 82 -31.84 -60.10 1.31
CA GLN A 82 -30.87 -60.58 2.30
C GLN A 82 -29.96 -59.47 2.84
N ALA A 83 -30.21 -59.14 4.10
CA ALA A 83 -29.42 -58.26 4.95
C ALA A 83 -27.93 -58.63 4.89
N ALA A 84 -27.13 -57.67 4.43
CA ALA A 84 -25.70 -57.67 4.66
C ALA A 84 -25.46 -57.05 6.05
N GLU A 85 -24.83 -57.82 6.92
CA GLU A 85 -24.30 -57.37 8.20
C GLU A 85 -23.38 -56.15 7.99
N GLU A 86 -23.78 -55.00 8.52
CA GLU A 86 -22.90 -53.85 8.70
C GLU A 86 -21.85 -54.21 9.77
N LYS A 87 -20.63 -54.50 9.32
CA LYS A 87 -19.46 -54.40 10.19
C LYS A 87 -19.26 -52.92 10.54
N PRO A 88 -18.97 -52.56 11.81
CA PRO A 88 -18.76 -51.17 12.18
C PRO A 88 -17.52 -50.66 11.46
N VAL A 89 -17.70 -49.64 10.62
CA VAL A 89 -16.59 -48.80 10.17
C VAL A 89 -16.07 -48.10 11.43
N ALA A 90 -14.85 -48.41 11.81
CA ALA A 90 -14.17 -47.72 12.89
C ALA A 90 -14.13 -46.22 12.58
N GLU A 91 -14.76 -45.43 13.45
CA GLU A 91 -14.69 -43.96 13.44
C GLU A 91 -13.22 -43.55 13.57
N GLN A 92 -12.57 -43.24 12.44
CA GLN A 92 -11.43 -42.34 12.45
C GLN A 92 -11.95 -41.00 12.98
N PRO A 93 -11.23 -40.32 13.90
CA PRO A 93 -11.65 -39.01 14.36
C PRO A 93 -11.84 -38.11 13.14
N GLU A 94 -13.08 -37.64 12.93
CA GLU A 94 -13.44 -36.84 11.76
C GLU A 94 -12.52 -35.62 11.70
N GLN A 95 -11.65 -35.59 10.68
CA GLN A 95 -10.75 -34.48 10.44
C GLN A 95 -11.61 -33.21 10.27
N PRO A 96 -11.25 -32.08 10.90
CA PRO A 96 -12.04 -30.85 10.79
C PRO A 96 -12.34 -30.49 9.33
N ALA A 97 -13.57 -30.06 9.06
CA ALA A 97 -14.06 -29.86 7.69
C ALA A 97 -13.19 -28.92 6.84
N TYR A 98 -12.52 -27.93 7.45
CA TYR A 98 -11.62 -27.01 6.77
C TYR A 98 -10.31 -27.66 6.30
N LEU A 99 -9.82 -28.70 6.97
CA LEU A 99 -8.67 -29.49 6.49
C LEU A 99 -9.09 -30.46 5.39
N ALA A 100 -10.24 -31.12 5.54
CA ALA A 100 -10.76 -32.04 4.54
C ALA A 100 -11.01 -31.34 3.19
N LYS A 101 -11.49 -30.09 3.22
CA LYS A 101 -11.73 -29.27 2.03
C LYS A 101 -10.47 -28.64 1.44
N ASN A 102 -9.35 -28.62 2.18
CA ASN A 102 -8.11 -27.98 1.74
C ASN A 102 -6.89 -28.87 2.03
N PRO A 103 -6.54 -29.78 1.10
CA PRO A 103 -5.38 -30.66 1.25
C PRO A 103 -4.05 -29.90 1.39
N ALA A 104 -3.92 -28.72 0.77
CA ALA A 104 -2.73 -27.89 0.88
C ALA A 104 -2.56 -27.33 2.30
N LEU A 105 -3.66 -26.95 2.97
CA LEU A 105 -3.64 -26.53 4.36
C LEU A 105 -3.21 -27.68 5.29
N ALA A 106 -3.71 -28.90 5.06
CA ALA A 106 -3.29 -30.08 5.81
C ALA A 106 -1.78 -30.34 5.67
N GLN A 107 -1.26 -30.32 4.44
CA GLN A 107 0.18 -30.43 4.18
C GLN A 107 0.99 -29.30 4.84
N PHE A 108 0.45 -28.08 4.86
CA PHE A 108 1.13 -26.96 5.48
C PHE A 108 1.23 -27.11 7.01
N PHE A 109 0.20 -27.65 7.65
CA PHE A 109 0.23 -28.00 9.07
C PHE A 109 1.29 -29.07 9.40
N GLU A 110 1.51 -30.05 8.52
CA GLU A 110 2.59 -31.04 8.69
C GLU A 110 3.99 -30.38 8.70
N ARG A 111 4.16 -29.24 8.02
CA ARG A 111 5.42 -28.48 7.98
C ARG A 111 5.61 -27.56 9.19
N LEU A 112 4.53 -27.14 9.83
CA LEU A 112 4.55 -26.14 10.89
C LEU A 112 5.54 -26.47 12.03
N PRO A 113 5.61 -27.71 12.59
CA PRO A 113 6.58 -28.02 13.64
C PRO A 113 8.04 -27.79 13.24
N ALA A 114 8.40 -28.12 11.99
CA ALA A 114 9.75 -27.90 11.47
C ALA A 114 10.04 -26.41 11.25
N ILE A 115 9.04 -25.64 10.78
CA ILE A 115 9.12 -24.18 10.66
C ILE A 115 9.38 -23.56 12.04
N LEU A 116 8.57 -23.89 13.05
CA LEU A 116 8.70 -23.35 14.41
C LEU A 116 10.05 -23.72 15.04
N SER A 117 10.49 -24.97 14.85
CA SER A 117 11.80 -25.43 15.34
C SER A 117 12.96 -24.67 14.68
N SER A 118 12.94 -24.51 13.35
CA SER A 118 14.03 -23.88 12.60
C SER A 118 14.11 -22.35 12.77
N THR A 119 12.98 -21.70 13.04
CA THR A 119 12.91 -20.25 13.27
C THR A 119 13.13 -19.91 14.75
N GLY A 120 12.75 -20.81 15.65
CA GLY A 120 12.80 -20.60 17.09
C GLY A 120 11.95 -19.42 17.54
N HIS A 121 10.81 -19.19 16.87
CA HIS A 121 9.81 -18.17 17.18
C HIS A 121 8.44 -18.67 16.73
N ALA A 122 7.43 -18.52 17.58
CA ALA A 122 6.10 -19.11 17.37
C ALA A 122 4.96 -18.10 17.48
N GLU A 123 5.25 -16.81 17.37
CA GLU A 123 4.25 -15.75 17.43
C GLU A 123 4.07 -15.10 16.04
N MET A 124 2.82 -14.92 15.64
CA MET A 124 2.45 -14.17 14.43
C MET A 124 1.17 -13.37 14.70
N TRP A 125 1.24 -12.04 14.61
CA TRP A 125 0.09 -11.13 14.71
C TRP A 125 -0.74 -11.26 16.01
N GLY A 126 -0.07 -11.49 17.14
CA GLY A 126 -0.66 -11.77 18.45
C GLY A 126 -1.04 -13.24 18.67
N VAL A 127 -0.92 -14.10 17.64
CA VAL A 127 -1.26 -15.52 17.72
C VAL A 127 -0.02 -16.34 18.07
N SER A 128 -0.08 -17.09 19.17
CA SER A 128 0.88 -18.16 19.42
C SER A 128 0.50 -19.38 18.57
N LEU A 129 1.30 -19.68 17.55
CA LEU A 129 1.06 -20.75 16.59
C LEU A 129 1.19 -22.12 17.26
N LYS A 130 0.13 -22.93 17.15
CA LYS A 130 0.03 -24.27 17.75
C LYS A 130 -0.19 -25.33 16.68
N ASP A 131 -1.36 -25.95 16.68
CA ASP A 131 -1.75 -27.05 15.80
C ASP A 131 -3.07 -26.74 15.10
N SER A 132 -3.57 -27.72 14.35
CA SER A 132 -4.74 -27.57 13.50
C SER A 132 -6.07 -27.48 14.24
N ASN A 133 -6.11 -27.67 15.56
CA ASN A 133 -7.30 -27.45 16.40
C ASN A 133 -7.40 -26.01 16.91
N ASP A 134 -6.34 -25.20 16.77
CA ASP A 134 -6.33 -23.80 17.19
C ASP A 134 -6.79 -22.91 16.02
N VAL A 135 -8.02 -22.41 16.10
CA VAL A 135 -8.65 -21.59 15.06
C VAL A 135 -7.80 -20.37 14.65
N PRO A 136 -7.23 -19.57 15.58
CA PRO A 136 -6.30 -18.50 15.22
C PRO A 136 -5.11 -18.99 14.39
N THR A 137 -4.47 -20.10 14.79
CA THR A 137 -3.36 -20.70 14.03
C THR A 137 -3.79 -21.10 12.63
N VAL A 138 -4.96 -21.74 12.48
CA VAL A 138 -5.53 -22.11 11.18
C VAL A 138 -5.70 -20.88 10.29
N ASN A 139 -6.23 -19.78 10.82
CA ASN A 139 -6.44 -18.53 10.08
C ASN A 139 -5.12 -17.89 9.62
N VAL A 140 -4.07 -17.93 10.45
CA VAL A 140 -2.73 -17.49 10.03
C VAL A 140 -2.23 -18.32 8.86
N LEU A 141 -2.29 -19.66 8.95
CA LEU A 141 -1.81 -20.53 7.88
C LEU A 141 -2.60 -20.35 6.58
N ILE A 142 -3.92 -20.15 6.66
CA ILE A 142 -4.77 -19.85 5.49
C ILE A 142 -4.29 -18.56 4.81
N LYS A 143 -3.99 -17.49 5.57
CA LYS A 143 -3.51 -16.21 5.00
C LYS A 143 -2.18 -16.36 4.27
N PHE A 144 -1.21 -17.08 4.84
CA PHE A 144 0.05 -17.38 4.14
C PHE A 144 -0.17 -18.27 2.92
N LEU A 145 -1.07 -19.24 2.99
CA LEU A 145 -1.38 -20.12 1.86
C LEU A 145 -2.09 -19.37 0.72
N ARG A 146 -3.03 -18.47 1.03
CA ARG A 146 -3.68 -17.56 0.08
C ARG A 146 -2.68 -16.64 -0.61
N ALA A 147 -1.75 -16.05 0.15
CA ALA A 147 -0.73 -15.16 -0.38
C ALA A 147 0.22 -15.83 -1.38
N ASN A 148 0.31 -17.17 -1.35
CA ASN A 148 1.12 -17.98 -2.26
C ASN A 148 0.26 -18.85 -3.18
N GLU A 149 -1.01 -18.48 -3.40
CA GLU A 149 -1.90 -19.14 -4.37
C GLU A 149 -2.02 -20.67 -4.15
N GLY A 150 -2.03 -21.11 -2.88
CA GLY A 150 -2.12 -22.53 -2.52
C GLY A 150 -0.80 -23.29 -2.57
N ASN A 151 0.31 -22.65 -2.94
CA ASN A 151 1.62 -23.30 -2.98
C ASN A 151 2.22 -23.44 -1.58
N VAL A 152 2.15 -24.67 -1.03
CA VAL A 152 2.61 -25.00 0.32
C VAL A 152 4.09 -24.69 0.54
N LYS A 153 4.95 -24.95 -0.45
CA LYS A 153 6.39 -24.71 -0.34
C LYS A 153 6.69 -23.21 -0.23
N LEU A 154 6.06 -22.40 -1.07
CA LEU A 154 6.24 -20.93 -1.02
C LEU A 154 5.65 -20.34 0.26
N ALA A 155 4.50 -20.86 0.73
CA ALA A 155 3.91 -20.47 2.01
C ALA A 155 4.82 -20.83 3.20
N GLU A 156 5.44 -22.01 3.20
CA GLU A 156 6.46 -22.43 4.18
C GLU A 156 7.66 -21.49 4.18
N GLU A 157 8.20 -21.17 3.00
CA GLU A 157 9.33 -20.24 2.87
C GLU A 157 8.99 -18.84 3.37
N GLN A 158 7.81 -18.31 3.03
CA GLN A 158 7.36 -16.98 3.45
C GLN A 158 7.10 -16.94 4.96
N LEU A 159 6.38 -17.91 5.53
CA LEU A 159 6.12 -17.98 6.97
C LEU A 159 7.44 -18.10 7.76
N SER A 160 8.38 -18.93 7.27
CA SER A 160 9.70 -19.07 7.88
C SER A 160 10.48 -17.74 7.90
N LYS A 161 10.46 -16.99 6.78
CA LYS A 161 11.08 -15.65 6.70
C LYS A 161 10.39 -14.66 7.63
N ALA A 162 9.05 -14.67 7.67
CA ALA A 162 8.26 -13.80 8.51
C ALA A 162 8.55 -14.03 10.01
N LEU A 163 8.59 -15.29 10.46
CA LEU A 163 8.88 -15.63 11.87
C LEU A 163 10.30 -15.25 12.28
N LYS A 164 11.30 -15.46 11.41
CA LYS A 164 12.68 -14.99 11.65
C LYS A 164 12.73 -13.47 11.76
N TRP A 165 12.08 -12.79 10.83
CA TRP A 165 12.00 -11.33 10.85
C TRP A 165 11.29 -10.82 12.11
N ARG A 166 10.18 -11.43 12.55
CA ARG A 166 9.48 -11.05 13.78
C ARG A 166 10.35 -11.24 15.01
N LYS A 167 11.12 -12.33 15.07
CA LYS A 167 12.08 -12.59 16.14
C LYS A 167 13.17 -11.51 16.23
N GLU A 168 13.69 -11.08 15.09
CA GLU A 168 14.76 -10.07 15.01
C GLU A 168 14.24 -8.64 15.24
N MET A 169 13.13 -8.27 14.59
CA MET A 169 12.56 -6.92 14.64
C MET A 169 11.78 -6.66 15.94
N ASN A 170 11.18 -7.70 16.52
CA ASN A 170 10.26 -7.63 17.65
C ASN A 170 9.18 -6.53 17.49
N PRO A 171 8.30 -6.68 16.47
CA PRO A 171 7.41 -5.61 16.05
C PRO A 171 6.37 -5.24 17.11
N SER A 172 6.00 -6.17 18.00
CA SER A 172 5.14 -5.88 19.16
C SER A 172 5.78 -4.86 20.10
N ALA A 173 7.08 -4.97 20.38
CA ALA A 173 7.79 -3.99 21.21
C ALA A 173 7.94 -2.63 20.52
N LEU A 174 7.97 -2.59 19.19
CA LEU A 174 7.94 -1.33 18.42
C LEU A 174 6.61 -0.59 18.63
N ALA A 175 5.49 -1.30 18.68
CA ALA A 175 4.18 -0.71 18.91
C ALA A 175 3.92 -0.32 20.37
N GLU A 176 4.36 -1.13 21.33
CA GLU A 176 3.95 -1.00 22.74
C GLU A 176 4.94 -0.23 23.61
N SER A 177 6.25 -0.36 23.33
CA SER A 177 7.31 0.06 24.26
C SER A 177 8.30 1.06 23.66
N THR A 178 8.22 1.32 22.36
CA THR A 178 9.14 2.23 21.66
C THR A 178 8.48 3.60 21.49
N SER A 179 9.25 4.65 21.75
CA SER A 179 8.85 6.04 21.47
C SER A 179 9.51 6.54 20.18
N TYR A 180 8.79 7.37 19.45
CA TYR A 180 9.23 7.96 18.19
C TYR A 180 9.25 9.49 18.28
N SER A 181 10.15 10.13 17.55
CA SER A 181 10.24 11.60 17.52
C SER A 181 8.94 12.23 16.99
N ALA A 182 8.33 13.11 17.80
CA ALA A 182 7.20 13.92 17.39
C ALA A 182 7.57 14.91 16.27
N THR A 183 8.82 15.35 16.20
CA THR A 183 9.32 16.21 15.11
C THR A 183 9.34 15.45 13.78
N LYS A 184 9.80 14.20 13.79
CA LYS A 184 9.93 13.37 12.58
C LYS A 184 8.59 12.81 12.09
N PHE A 185 7.75 12.34 13.03
CA PHE A 185 6.59 11.50 12.71
C PHE A 185 5.25 12.02 13.22
N GLY A 186 5.26 13.09 14.02
CA GLY A 186 4.05 13.72 14.51
C GLY A 186 3.15 14.17 13.37
N GLY A 187 1.90 13.71 13.38
CA GLY A 187 0.94 14.04 12.34
C GLY A 187 0.93 13.11 11.13
N LEU A 188 1.84 12.14 11.04
CA LEU A 188 2.03 11.34 9.81
C LEU A 188 1.35 9.97 9.83
N GLY A 189 0.93 9.48 10.99
CA GLY A 189 0.40 8.12 11.16
C GLY A 189 -0.74 8.07 12.16
N TYR A 190 -1.88 7.51 11.75
CA TYR A 190 -3.02 7.32 12.65
C TYR A 190 -3.69 5.95 12.48
N LEU A 191 -4.44 5.57 13.49
CA LEU A 191 -5.27 4.38 13.55
C LEU A 191 -6.66 4.75 14.05
N THR A 192 -7.68 4.36 13.29
CA THR A 192 -9.08 4.45 13.69
C THR A 192 -9.73 3.08 13.62
N VAL A 193 -10.70 2.84 14.50
CA VAL A 193 -11.58 1.67 14.45
C VAL A 193 -13.00 2.20 14.37
N TYR A 194 -13.61 2.03 13.21
CA TYR A 194 -14.99 2.44 12.96
C TYR A 194 -15.94 1.29 13.26
N LYS A 195 -17.12 1.63 13.78
CA LYS A 195 -18.14 0.63 14.13
C LYS A 195 -19.33 0.77 13.20
N GLU A 196 -19.63 -0.30 12.50
CA GLU A 196 -20.85 -0.42 11.71
C GLU A 196 -22.06 -0.56 12.61
N ALA A 197 -23.25 -0.24 12.08
CA ALA A 197 -24.51 -0.38 12.81
C ALA A 197 -24.80 -1.83 13.25
N ASN A 198 -24.29 -2.82 12.51
CA ASN A 198 -24.38 -4.24 12.83
C ASN A 198 -23.33 -4.71 13.88
N GLY A 199 -22.50 -3.81 14.39
CA GLY A 199 -21.44 -4.09 15.35
C GLY A 199 -20.11 -4.53 14.74
N ALA A 200 -20.01 -4.70 13.42
CA ALA A 200 -18.74 -5.00 12.76
C ALA A 200 -17.75 -3.84 12.89
N GLU A 201 -16.49 -4.16 13.13
CA GLU A 201 -15.42 -3.16 13.25
C GLU A 201 -14.64 -3.07 11.94
N THR A 202 -14.33 -1.84 11.51
CA THR A 202 -13.46 -1.55 10.38
C THR A 202 -12.20 -0.83 10.88
N VAL A 203 -11.07 -1.54 10.81
CA VAL A 203 -9.76 -1.00 11.19
C VAL A 203 -9.18 -0.22 10.00
N VAL A 204 -8.82 1.05 10.22
CA VAL A 204 -8.23 1.93 9.20
C VAL A 204 -6.93 2.52 9.70
N THR A 205 -5.85 2.30 8.95
CA THR A 205 -4.59 3.03 9.16
C THR A 205 -4.49 4.21 8.19
N TRP A 206 -3.92 5.31 8.66
CA TRP A 206 -3.78 6.55 7.91
C TRP A 206 -2.31 6.91 7.85
N ASN A 207 -1.82 7.18 6.65
CA ASN A 207 -0.47 7.68 6.41
C ASN A 207 -0.53 9.02 5.69
N ILE A 208 -0.24 10.09 6.42
CA ILE A 208 -0.40 11.47 5.94
C ILE A 208 0.93 11.98 5.38
N TYR A 209 1.37 11.41 4.25
CA TYR A 209 2.65 11.80 3.64
C TYR A 209 2.67 13.25 3.16
N GLY A 210 1.50 13.80 2.82
CA GLY A 210 1.33 15.22 2.57
C GLY A 210 1.68 16.15 3.73
N GLY A 211 1.73 15.61 4.96
CA GLY A 211 2.09 16.33 6.17
C GLY A 211 3.59 16.35 6.48
N VAL A 212 4.44 15.70 5.66
CA VAL A 212 5.90 15.69 5.86
C VAL A 212 6.43 17.12 5.73
N LYS A 213 7.02 17.64 6.81
CA LYS A 213 7.60 18.99 6.85
C LYS A 213 9.00 19.04 6.26
N ASP A 214 9.84 18.05 6.57
CA ASP A 214 11.21 17.94 6.06
C ASP A 214 11.52 16.49 5.69
N ILE A 215 11.88 16.27 4.43
CA ILE A 215 12.12 14.93 3.88
C ILE A 215 13.34 14.29 4.52
N ASN A 216 14.41 15.06 4.76
CA ASN A 216 15.65 14.52 5.31
C ASN A 216 15.45 14.10 6.79
N THR A 217 14.69 14.87 7.54
CA THR A 217 14.36 14.58 8.93
C THR A 217 13.49 13.33 9.06
N THR A 218 12.48 13.17 8.19
CA THR A 218 11.56 12.02 8.26
C THR A 218 12.12 10.75 7.60
N PHE A 219 12.88 10.86 6.51
CA PHE A 219 13.34 9.71 5.69
C PHE A 219 14.85 9.51 5.68
N GLY A 220 15.64 10.40 6.30
CA GLY A 220 17.10 10.32 6.33
C GLY A 220 17.61 9.11 7.11
N ASP A 221 16.89 8.70 8.15
CA ASP A 221 17.07 7.39 8.80
C ASP A 221 15.99 6.42 8.30
N MET A 222 16.37 5.60 7.33
CA MET A 222 15.49 4.61 6.72
C MET A 222 15.03 3.56 7.72
N ASP A 223 15.90 3.13 8.63
CA ASP A 223 15.60 2.04 9.57
C ASP A 223 14.63 2.51 10.65
N GLU A 224 14.80 3.73 11.15
CA GLU A 224 13.85 4.38 12.06
C GLU A 224 12.49 4.56 11.40
N PHE A 225 12.44 5.05 10.15
CA PHE A 225 11.19 5.19 9.42
C PHE A 225 10.46 3.84 9.26
N VAL A 226 11.18 2.78 8.89
CA VAL A 226 10.59 1.45 8.74
C VAL A 226 10.07 0.91 10.07
N LYS A 227 10.81 1.10 11.17
CA LYS A 227 10.35 0.73 12.52
C LYS A 227 9.09 1.48 12.91
N TRP A 228 9.01 2.78 12.64
CA TRP A 228 7.81 3.59 12.85
C TRP A 228 6.62 3.08 12.03
N ARG A 229 6.83 2.77 10.74
CA ARG A 229 5.78 2.20 9.87
C ARG A 229 5.29 0.85 10.38
N VAL A 230 6.19 0.01 10.85
CA VAL A 230 5.88 -1.30 11.45
C VAL A 230 5.10 -1.14 12.75
N ALA A 231 5.48 -0.21 13.64
CA ALA A 231 4.75 0.05 14.87
C ALA A 231 3.29 0.46 14.59
N LEU A 232 3.06 1.35 13.62
CA LEU A 232 1.70 1.72 13.22
C LEU A 232 0.91 0.52 12.65
N MET A 233 1.58 -0.34 11.87
CA MET A 233 0.97 -1.56 11.33
C MET A 233 0.58 -2.52 12.46
N GLU A 234 1.46 -2.77 13.43
CA GLU A 234 1.19 -3.66 14.56
C GLU A 234 0.08 -3.16 15.48
N LEU A 235 -0.03 -1.84 15.69
CA LEU A 235 -1.21 -1.28 16.37
C LEU A 235 -2.50 -1.69 15.66
N ALA A 236 -2.53 -1.63 14.33
CA ALA A 236 -3.70 -2.02 13.55
C ALA A 236 -3.92 -3.54 13.55
N VAL A 237 -2.85 -4.34 13.47
CA VAL A 237 -2.91 -5.81 13.56
C VAL A 237 -3.54 -6.26 14.88
N LYS A 238 -3.20 -5.60 15.99
CA LYS A 238 -3.81 -5.87 17.29
C LYS A 238 -5.33 -5.65 17.29
N GLU A 239 -5.80 -4.62 16.59
CA GLU A 239 -7.24 -4.34 16.46
C GLU A 239 -7.99 -5.33 15.57
N LEU A 240 -7.28 -6.11 14.74
CA LEU A 240 -7.89 -7.22 14.01
C LEU A 240 -8.29 -8.37 14.93
N LYS A 241 -7.76 -8.44 16.17
CA LYS A 241 -8.12 -9.44 17.18
C LYS A 241 -8.04 -10.88 16.68
N MET A 242 -7.03 -11.19 15.84
CA MET A 242 -6.90 -12.51 15.23
C MET A 242 -6.69 -13.63 16.26
N ALA A 243 -6.04 -13.32 17.39
CA ALA A 243 -5.89 -14.24 18.52
C ALA A 243 -7.21 -14.60 19.22
N GLU A 244 -8.26 -13.81 19.02
CA GLU A 244 -9.60 -14.01 19.58
C GLU A 244 -10.54 -14.72 18.57
N ALA A 245 -10.02 -15.16 17.42
CA ALA A 245 -10.80 -15.80 16.38
C ALA A 245 -11.49 -17.09 16.87
N THR A 246 -12.81 -17.16 16.72
CA THR A 246 -13.64 -18.33 17.08
C THR A 246 -14.09 -19.14 15.86
N SER A 247 -13.93 -18.62 14.65
CA SER A 247 -14.25 -19.30 13.40
C SER A 247 -13.09 -19.28 12.41
N VAL A 248 -12.99 -20.36 11.62
CA VAL A 248 -12.02 -20.47 10.53
C VAL A 248 -12.48 -19.66 9.33
N ILE A 249 -11.58 -18.89 8.73
CA ILE A 249 -11.81 -18.14 7.48
C ILE A 249 -12.04 -19.16 6.37
N ASP A 250 -13.07 -18.96 5.55
CA ASP A 250 -13.24 -19.77 4.34
C ASP A 250 -12.10 -19.47 3.35
N TYR A 251 -11.51 -20.49 2.72
CA TYR A 251 -10.30 -20.31 1.90
C TYR A 251 -10.53 -19.42 0.68
N ASP A 252 -11.73 -19.38 0.10
CA ASP A 252 -12.07 -18.50 -1.02
C ASP A 252 -13.06 -17.39 -0.63
N GLY A 253 -13.45 -17.32 0.64
CA GLY A 253 -14.46 -16.41 1.15
C GLY A 253 -13.92 -15.12 1.79
N GLU A 254 -14.84 -14.39 2.40
CA GLU A 254 -14.54 -13.13 3.10
C GLU A 254 -13.62 -13.35 4.30
N ASP A 255 -12.75 -12.36 4.53
CA ASP A 255 -11.77 -12.38 5.60
C ASP A 255 -12.02 -11.20 6.54
N PRO A 256 -12.58 -11.43 7.74
CA PRO A 256 -12.89 -10.35 8.66
C PRO A 256 -11.63 -9.77 9.34
N TYR A 257 -10.47 -10.44 9.21
CA TYR A 257 -9.22 -10.04 9.83
C TYR A 257 -8.34 -9.27 8.84
N GLN A 258 -8.91 -8.21 8.26
CA GLN A 258 -8.23 -7.31 7.33
C GLN A 258 -8.50 -5.85 7.67
N MET A 259 -7.56 -4.98 7.31
CA MET A 259 -7.63 -3.54 7.54
C MET A 259 -7.68 -2.77 6.22
N ILE A 260 -8.19 -1.53 6.29
CA ILE A 260 -8.01 -0.54 5.24
C ILE A 260 -6.74 0.27 5.51
N GLN A 261 -6.06 0.68 4.44
CA GLN A 261 -4.99 1.67 4.51
C GLN A 261 -5.33 2.90 3.67
N VAL A 262 -5.24 4.08 4.26
CA VAL A 262 -5.39 5.36 3.57
C VAL A 262 -4.03 6.04 3.53
N HIS A 263 -3.55 6.37 2.34
CA HIS A 263 -2.38 7.20 2.14
C HIS A 263 -2.81 8.55 1.57
N ASP A 264 -2.50 9.63 2.28
CA ASP A 264 -2.79 11.00 1.85
C ASP A 264 -1.53 11.65 1.28
N TYR A 265 -1.63 12.06 0.01
CA TYR A 265 -0.55 12.67 -0.76
C TYR A 265 -0.77 14.16 -1.05
N LEU A 266 -1.67 14.83 -0.31
CA LEU A 266 -1.89 16.27 -0.48
C LEU A 266 -0.55 17.02 -0.40
N ASN A 267 -0.27 17.92 -1.34
CA ASN A 267 0.99 18.69 -1.40
C ASN A 267 2.27 17.86 -1.65
N VAL A 268 2.18 16.56 -1.94
CA VAL A 268 3.36 15.78 -2.35
C VAL A 268 3.74 16.12 -3.78
N SER A 269 4.99 16.54 -3.98
CA SER A 269 5.55 16.74 -5.32
C SER A 269 5.96 15.40 -5.93
N PHE A 270 5.31 15.01 -7.02
CA PHE A 270 5.62 13.79 -7.77
C PHE A 270 6.68 13.98 -8.86
N LEU A 271 7.10 15.23 -9.12
CA LEU A 271 8.06 15.56 -10.18
C LEU A 271 9.51 15.22 -9.80
N ARG A 272 9.82 15.06 -8.51
CA ARG A 272 11.16 14.72 -8.02
C ARG A 272 11.06 13.54 -7.07
N LEU A 273 11.42 12.36 -7.57
CA LEU A 273 11.44 11.15 -6.76
C LEU A 273 12.69 11.16 -5.86
N ASN A 274 12.52 11.59 -4.59
CA ASN A 274 13.63 11.63 -3.65
C ASN A 274 14.17 10.20 -3.39
N PRO A 275 15.49 9.95 -3.52
CA PRO A 275 16.07 8.63 -3.32
C PRO A 275 15.81 8.02 -1.94
N ALA A 276 15.81 8.82 -0.87
CA ALA A 276 15.55 8.37 0.49
C ALA A 276 14.10 7.88 0.63
N ILE A 277 13.12 8.63 0.08
CA ILE A 277 11.71 8.21 0.05
C ILE A 277 11.56 6.90 -0.73
N LYS A 278 12.25 6.76 -1.87
CA LYS A 278 12.21 5.53 -2.69
C LYS A 278 12.78 4.34 -1.92
N ALA A 279 13.92 4.51 -1.25
CA ALA A 279 14.56 3.46 -0.46
C ALA A 279 13.66 3.03 0.72
N ALA A 280 13.15 3.98 1.50
CA ALA A 280 12.25 3.74 2.61
C ALA A 280 10.95 3.05 2.17
N THR A 281 10.37 3.49 1.04
CA THR A 281 9.18 2.88 0.45
C THR A 281 9.45 1.44 0.03
N LYS A 282 10.56 1.20 -0.71
CA LYS A 282 10.96 -0.15 -1.14
C LYS A 282 11.12 -1.08 0.06
N LYS A 283 11.86 -0.64 1.09
CA LYS A 283 12.09 -1.43 2.30
C LYS A 283 10.78 -1.73 3.05
N THR A 284 9.88 -0.76 3.14
CA THR A 284 8.56 -0.95 3.76
C THR A 284 7.74 -1.99 2.99
N ILE A 285 7.74 -1.94 1.65
CA ILE A 285 7.04 -2.93 0.80
C ILE A 285 7.63 -4.32 0.98
N GLU A 286 8.96 -4.46 1.03
CA GLU A 286 9.62 -5.75 1.29
C GLU A 286 9.19 -6.35 2.63
N VAL A 287 9.19 -5.53 3.70
CA VAL A 287 8.74 -5.95 5.04
C VAL A 287 7.27 -6.34 5.02
N PHE A 288 6.40 -5.52 4.45
CA PHE A 288 4.95 -5.76 4.45
C PHE A 288 4.56 -6.98 3.61
N THR A 289 5.17 -7.15 2.45
CA THR A 289 4.99 -8.35 1.61
C THR A 289 5.48 -9.61 2.34
N THR A 290 6.57 -9.53 3.09
CA THR A 290 7.12 -10.70 3.78
C THR A 290 6.31 -11.06 5.03
N ALA A 291 6.01 -10.09 5.89
CA ALA A 291 5.54 -10.33 7.25
C ALA A 291 4.07 -10.01 7.50
N TYR A 292 3.37 -9.39 6.55
CA TYR A 292 1.96 -9.02 6.69
C TYR A 292 1.10 -9.41 5.46
N PRO A 293 1.26 -10.62 4.88
CA PRO A 293 0.40 -11.07 3.79
C PRO A 293 -1.08 -11.13 4.18
N GLU A 294 -1.97 -10.85 3.21
CA GLU A 294 -3.43 -10.99 3.36
C GLU A 294 -4.07 -10.24 4.55
N LEU A 295 -3.43 -9.17 5.04
CA LEU A 295 -4.02 -8.26 6.03
C LEU A 295 -4.64 -7.00 5.41
N LEU A 296 -4.35 -6.71 4.15
CA LEU A 296 -4.91 -5.56 3.43
C LEU A 296 -6.25 -5.94 2.78
N ARG A 297 -7.32 -5.26 3.18
CA ARG A 297 -8.62 -5.29 2.51
C ARG A 297 -8.59 -4.38 1.29
N GLU A 298 -8.43 -3.09 1.53
CA GLU A 298 -8.41 -2.03 0.51
C GLU A 298 -7.38 -0.96 0.87
N LYS A 299 -6.83 -0.31 -0.15
CA LYS A 299 -5.84 0.75 -0.05
C LYS A 299 -6.26 1.95 -0.86
N PHE A 300 -6.50 3.06 -0.18
CA PHE A 300 -6.90 4.32 -0.78
C PHE A 300 -5.71 5.27 -0.87
N PHE A 301 -5.50 5.84 -2.05
CA PHE A 301 -4.50 6.87 -2.30
C PHE A 301 -5.24 8.17 -2.56
N VAL A 302 -5.35 9.03 -1.55
CA VAL A 302 -6.15 10.26 -1.63
C VAL A 302 -5.28 11.47 -1.93
N ASN A 303 -5.91 12.50 -2.51
CA ASN A 303 -5.25 13.74 -2.94
C ASN A 303 -4.12 13.49 -3.95
N VAL A 304 -4.25 12.46 -4.78
CA VAL A 304 -3.29 12.16 -5.85
C VAL A 304 -3.66 12.94 -7.12
N PRO A 305 -2.75 13.73 -7.71
CA PRO A 305 -3.02 14.49 -8.92
C PRO A 305 -3.59 13.61 -10.04
N ALA A 306 -4.67 14.04 -10.69
CA ALA A 306 -5.34 13.27 -11.75
C ALA A 306 -4.39 12.92 -12.92
N ILE A 307 -3.41 13.79 -13.19
CA ILE A 307 -2.35 13.56 -14.19
C ILE A 307 -1.49 12.33 -13.89
N MET A 308 -1.51 11.78 -12.67
CA MET A 308 -0.79 10.57 -12.29
C MET A 308 -1.60 9.28 -12.49
N GLY A 309 -2.78 9.33 -13.12
CA GLY A 309 -3.58 8.15 -13.44
C GLY A 309 -2.82 7.09 -14.29
N TRP A 310 -1.84 7.52 -15.10
CA TRP A 310 -0.97 6.61 -15.87
C TRP A 310 -0.04 5.77 -14.98
N MET A 311 0.39 6.27 -13.82
CA MET A 311 1.22 5.51 -12.87
C MET A 311 0.42 4.32 -12.30
N PHE A 312 -0.87 4.52 -12.02
CA PHE A 312 -1.76 3.43 -11.60
C PHE A 312 -2.03 2.45 -12.73
N ALA A 313 -2.21 2.92 -13.96
CA ALA A 313 -2.34 2.05 -15.13
C ALA A 313 -1.08 1.20 -15.33
N ALA A 314 0.11 1.78 -15.18
CA ALA A 314 1.38 1.06 -15.23
C ALA A 314 1.54 0.05 -14.08
N MET A 315 1.13 0.40 -12.86
CA MET A 315 1.11 -0.57 -11.75
C MET A 315 0.23 -1.79 -12.03
N LYS A 316 -0.88 -1.64 -12.77
CA LYS A 316 -1.74 -2.80 -13.15
C LYS A 316 -1.04 -3.82 -14.05
N VAL A 317 0.04 -3.41 -14.74
CA VAL A 317 0.83 -4.29 -15.62
C VAL A 317 1.82 -5.14 -14.80
N PHE A 318 2.28 -4.63 -13.65
CA PHE A 318 3.31 -5.28 -12.83
C PHE A 318 2.80 -5.88 -11.51
N LEU A 319 1.64 -5.43 -11.00
CA LEU A 319 1.01 -5.96 -9.79
C LEU A 319 -0.02 -7.03 -10.15
N SER A 320 -0.15 -8.05 -9.29
CA SER A 320 -1.18 -9.08 -9.48
C SER A 320 -2.58 -8.47 -9.53
N LYS A 321 -3.51 -9.15 -10.20
CA LYS A 321 -4.93 -8.73 -10.26
C LYS A 321 -5.53 -8.56 -8.85
N ASN A 322 -5.12 -9.41 -7.90
CA ASN A 322 -5.59 -9.34 -6.51
C ASN A 322 -5.13 -8.04 -5.83
N THR A 323 -3.85 -7.67 -5.96
CA THR A 323 -3.33 -6.42 -5.39
C THR A 323 -3.93 -5.18 -6.04
N THR A 324 -4.07 -5.19 -7.36
CA THR A 324 -4.60 -4.05 -8.13
C THR A 324 -6.07 -3.76 -7.82
N ARG A 325 -6.88 -4.80 -7.58
CA ARG A 325 -8.30 -4.65 -7.20
C ARG A 325 -8.47 -3.94 -5.86
N LYS A 326 -7.50 -4.08 -4.97
CA LYS A 326 -7.51 -3.46 -3.63
C LYS A 326 -7.06 -1.99 -3.66
N PHE A 327 -6.62 -1.44 -4.80
CA PHE A 327 -5.99 -0.11 -4.85
C PHE A 327 -6.92 0.92 -5.50
N HIS A 328 -7.23 1.98 -4.75
CA HIS A 328 -8.25 2.98 -5.09
C HIS A 328 -7.65 4.40 -5.07
N PRO A 329 -7.24 4.95 -6.22
CA PRO A 329 -6.82 6.34 -6.30
C PRO A 329 -8.03 7.28 -6.26
N ILE A 330 -7.95 8.33 -5.43
CA ILE A 330 -8.98 9.36 -5.31
C ILE A 330 -8.30 10.74 -5.41
N SER A 331 -8.64 11.50 -6.46
CA SER A 331 -7.98 12.80 -6.70
C SER A 331 -8.30 13.87 -5.66
N ASN A 332 -9.49 13.83 -5.06
CA ASN A 332 -9.88 14.74 -3.98
C ASN A 332 -10.25 13.92 -2.74
N GLY A 333 -9.47 14.08 -1.66
CA GLY A 333 -9.66 13.35 -0.41
C GLY A 333 -11.06 13.50 0.19
N ALA A 334 -11.76 14.62 -0.06
CA ALA A 334 -13.14 14.83 0.39
C ALA A 334 -14.15 13.83 -0.21
N ASN A 335 -13.74 13.02 -1.19
CA ASN A 335 -14.57 11.97 -1.78
C ASN A 335 -14.39 10.62 -1.09
N LEU A 336 -13.38 10.42 -0.22
CA LEU A 336 -13.05 9.13 0.38
C LEU A 336 -14.23 8.50 1.14
N ALA A 337 -14.92 9.27 1.99
CA ALA A 337 -16.02 8.76 2.78
C ALA A 337 -17.22 8.26 1.96
N ARG A 338 -17.29 8.55 0.65
CA ARG A 338 -18.33 8.02 -0.25
C ARG A 338 -18.15 6.53 -0.53
N GLU A 339 -16.93 6.01 -0.40
CA GLU A 339 -16.61 4.59 -0.55
C GLU A 339 -17.11 3.76 0.66
N PHE A 340 -17.50 4.44 1.75
CA PHE A 340 -18.03 3.81 2.96
C PHE A 340 -19.37 4.44 3.38
N PRO A 341 -20.46 4.22 2.63
CA PRO A 341 -21.74 4.89 2.90
C PRO A 341 -22.25 4.72 4.34
N SER A 342 -22.07 3.53 4.93
CA SER A 342 -22.47 3.19 6.28
C SER A 342 -21.60 3.82 7.38
N LEU A 343 -20.35 4.17 7.06
CA LEU A 343 -19.38 4.77 8.00
C LEU A 343 -19.13 6.24 7.73
N LYS A 344 -19.77 6.83 6.70
CA LYS A 344 -19.44 8.14 6.15
C LYS A 344 -19.28 9.23 7.20
N GLU A 345 -20.20 9.31 8.16
CA GLU A 345 -20.20 10.34 9.20
C GLU A 345 -19.03 10.22 10.19
N GLN A 346 -18.49 9.00 10.34
CA GLN A 346 -17.35 8.70 11.23
C GLN A 346 -16.00 9.10 10.63
N PHE A 347 -15.94 9.37 9.32
CA PHE A 347 -14.73 9.88 8.69
C PHE A 347 -14.51 11.36 9.04
N PRO A 348 -13.25 11.82 9.15
CA PRO A 348 -12.95 13.24 9.33
C PRO A 348 -13.54 14.11 8.22
N LYS A 349 -13.87 15.36 8.54
CA LYS A 349 -14.44 16.32 7.57
C LYS A 349 -13.60 16.47 6.29
N VAL A 350 -12.28 16.48 6.40
CA VAL A 350 -11.36 16.57 5.24
C VAL A 350 -11.45 15.38 4.29
N TYR A 351 -11.99 14.25 4.75
CA TYR A 351 -12.21 13.04 3.97
C TYR A 351 -13.68 12.82 3.57
N GLY A 352 -14.52 13.83 3.76
CA GLY A 352 -15.93 13.81 3.31
C GLY A 352 -16.96 13.35 4.35
N GLY A 353 -16.53 13.16 5.60
CA GLY A 353 -17.42 12.85 6.72
C GLY A 353 -17.72 14.07 7.60
N SER A 354 -18.06 13.82 8.86
CA SER A 354 -18.43 14.85 9.84
C SER A 354 -17.68 14.74 11.17
N ALA A 355 -16.83 13.72 11.33
CA ALA A 355 -16.05 13.53 12.54
C ALA A 355 -14.93 14.59 12.67
N PRO A 356 -14.41 14.80 13.90
CA PRO A 356 -13.24 15.63 14.15
C PRO A 356 -12.01 15.23 13.33
N ALA A 357 -10.98 16.09 13.34
CA ALA A 357 -9.71 15.77 12.69
C ALA A 357 -9.05 14.54 13.35
N LEU A 358 -8.23 13.80 12.59
CA LEU A 358 -7.53 12.61 13.11
C LEU A 358 -6.71 12.92 14.37
N GLN A 359 -6.08 14.10 14.40
CA GLN A 359 -5.30 14.64 15.52
C GLN A 359 -6.08 14.69 16.84
N GLU A 360 -7.40 14.83 16.79
CA GLU A 360 -8.24 15.09 17.96
C GLU A 360 -8.74 13.80 18.64
N GLY A 361 -8.65 12.64 17.98
CA GLY A 361 -9.21 11.40 18.53
C GLY A 361 -8.74 10.09 17.92
N ALA A 362 -7.95 10.10 16.84
CA ALA A 362 -7.36 8.88 16.32
C ALA A 362 -6.13 8.49 17.14
N ARG A 363 -5.89 7.18 17.27
CA ARG A 363 -4.69 6.67 17.94
C ARG A 363 -3.48 6.84 17.04
N THR A 364 -2.30 6.97 17.63
CA THR A 364 -1.02 6.96 16.92
C THR A 364 0.00 6.19 17.76
N VAL A 365 1.19 5.96 17.20
CA VAL A 365 2.31 5.38 17.94
C VAL A 365 2.73 6.30 19.09
N ASN A 366 3.48 5.78 20.07
CA ASN A 366 3.98 6.63 21.14
C ASN A 366 4.96 7.68 20.58
N LEU A 367 4.64 8.96 20.78
CA LEU A 367 5.44 10.09 20.29
C LEU A 367 6.03 10.86 21.47
N THR A 368 7.33 11.14 21.41
CA THR A 368 8.04 11.97 22.39
C THR A 368 8.53 13.24 21.72
N GLN A 369 8.43 14.37 22.44
CA GLN A 369 9.14 15.58 22.01
C GLN A 369 10.64 15.33 22.09
N ASP A 370 11.37 15.80 21.10
CA ASP A 370 12.82 15.67 21.11
C ASP A 370 13.40 16.64 22.15
N GLU A 371 14.23 16.14 23.05
CA GLU A 371 15.08 16.99 23.89
C GLU A 371 15.96 17.85 22.94
N PRO A 372 16.09 19.17 23.18
CA PRO A 372 16.93 20.00 22.33
C PRO A 372 18.37 19.47 22.41
N THR A 373 18.87 18.93 21.30
CA THR A 373 20.28 18.55 21.18
C THR A 373 21.13 19.75 21.59
N PRO A 374 22.00 19.65 22.61
CA PRO A 374 22.96 20.71 22.88
C PRO A 374 23.77 20.87 21.61
N ALA A 375 23.68 22.04 20.98
CA ALA A 375 24.49 22.39 19.83
C ALA A 375 25.94 22.07 20.21
N ALA A 376 26.58 21.19 19.43
CA ALA A 376 28.00 20.95 19.56
C ALA A 376 28.66 22.33 19.42
N ALA A 377 29.21 22.83 20.53
CA ALA A 377 29.97 24.06 20.54
C ALA A 377 31.06 23.90 19.49
N GLU A 378 30.97 24.69 18.43
CA GLU A 378 32.03 24.87 17.46
C GLU A 378 33.29 25.17 18.26
N ALA A 379 34.26 24.26 18.19
CA ALA A 379 35.60 24.50 18.67
C ALA A 379 36.19 25.61 17.79
N ALA A 380 35.96 26.86 18.19
CA ALA A 380 36.67 28.01 17.69
C ALA A 380 38.12 27.88 18.16
N THR A 381 38.97 27.29 17.31
CA THR A 381 40.42 27.34 17.46
C THR A 381 40.84 28.79 17.32
N ASN A 382 41.27 29.35 18.44
CA ASN A 382 41.82 30.68 18.57
C ASN A 382 43.26 30.66 18.04
N GLU A 383 43.49 31.09 16.79
CA GLU A 383 44.83 31.41 16.29
C GLU A 383 44.93 32.92 16.04
N GLN A 384 45.70 33.59 16.91
CA GLN A 384 46.15 34.97 16.74
C GLN A 384 47.17 35.07 15.60
N PRO A 385 47.17 36.16 14.82
CA PRO A 385 48.15 36.38 13.75
C PRO A 385 49.45 37.00 14.28
N THR A 386 50.59 36.39 13.97
CA THR A 386 51.91 37.03 14.08
C THR A 386 52.30 37.65 12.75
N GLU A 387 52.45 38.97 12.80
CA GLU A 387 52.99 39.85 11.78
C GLU A 387 54.53 39.76 11.76
N GLN A 388 55.16 39.49 10.60
CA GLN A 388 56.44 40.10 10.22
C GLN A 388 56.90 39.82 8.76
N ALA A 389 57.07 40.95 8.05
CA ALA A 389 58.13 41.31 7.08
C ALA A 389 58.19 40.71 5.65
N LYS A 390 57.86 41.60 4.68
CA LYS A 390 58.58 42.07 3.46
C LYS A 390 59.56 41.08 2.77
N GLU A 391 59.59 40.91 1.44
CA GLU A 391 59.93 41.94 0.44
C GLU A 391 59.84 41.39 -1.02
N ASN A 392 59.35 42.20 -1.95
CA ASN A 392 59.56 42.29 -3.42
C ASN A 392 59.65 41.05 -4.34
N LYS A 393 58.80 41.00 -5.39
CA LYS A 393 59.11 41.55 -6.74
C LYS A 393 57.95 41.40 -7.75
N GLU A 394 57.61 42.51 -8.40
CA GLU A 394 57.06 42.66 -9.79
C GLU A 394 57.86 41.79 -10.79
N GLU A 395 57.47 41.39 -12.00
CA GLU A 395 56.55 41.78 -13.10
C GLU A 395 56.63 40.53 -14.05
N GLU A 396 55.77 40.17 -15.00
CA GLU A 396 55.37 40.87 -16.22
C GLU A 396 54.41 39.95 -17.04
N VAL A 397 53.61 40.58 -17.88
CA VAL A 397 52.59 40.06 -18.80
C VAL A 397 53.19 39.79 -20.19
N ALA A 398 52.72 38.76 -20.92
CA ALA A 398 52.45 38.76 -22.38
C ALA A 398 52.37 37.30 -22.93
N GLN A 399 51.20 36.83 -23.37
CA GLN A 399 50.60 36.90 -24.71
C GLN A 399 50.93 35.72 -25.65
N GLN A 400 49.82 35.17 -26.16
CA GLN A 400 49.58 34.61 -27.50
C GLN A 400 50.27 33.33 -27.97
N GLY A 401 49.43 32.38 -28.42
CA GLY A 401 49.72 31.65 -29.67
C GLY A 401 49.23 30.20 -29.75
N SER A 402 48.14 30.01 -30.52
CA SER A 402 48.02 28.95 -31.54
C SER A 402 47.59 27.52 -31.14
N LYS A 403 46.38 27.15 -31.60
CA LYS A 403 45.93 25.79 -32.00
C LYS A 403 46.94 25.17 -33.02
N PRO A 404 47.04 23.82 -33.23
CA PRO A 404 45.91 22.96 -33.59
C PRO A 404 45.90 21.51 -33.04
N GLU A 405 44.67 21.00 -32.85
CA GLU A 405 44.13 19.67 -33.20
C GLU A 405 45.07 18.46 -33.41
N SER A 406 44.88 17.41 -32.61
CA SER A 406 44.89 16.01 -33.05
C SER A 406 44.22 15.09 -32.00
N ALA A 407 43.31 14.22 -32.44
CA ALA A 407 42.79 13.07 -31.70
C ALA A 407 43.84 11.93 -31.71
N PRO A 408 43.80 10.92 -30.80
CA PRO A 408 42.90 9.79 -31.02
C PRO A 408 42.37 9.05 -29.76
N GLU A 409 41.36 8.21 -30.03
CA GLU A 409 41.02 6.90 -29.43
C GLU A 409 40.55 6.76 -27.97
N GLN A 410 39.29 6.29 -27.86
CA GLN A 410 38.77 5.48 -26.76
C GLN A 410 39.50 4.12 -26.64
N PRO A 411 39.41 3.43 -25.49
CA PRO A 411 38.44 2.33 -25.48
C PRO A 411 37.61 2.18 -24.19
N LYS A 412 36.33 1.85 -24.43
CA LYS A 412 35.51 0.83 -23.74
C LYS A 412 35.01 1.13 -22.33
N ALA A 413 33.79 1.69 -22.29
CA ALA A 413 32.79 1.33 -21.29
C ALA A 413 31.76 0.40 -21.96
N ASP A 414 31.35 -0.64 -21.25
CA ASP A 414 30.24 -1.53 -21.59
C ASP A 414 29.65 -2.09 -20.27
N PRO A 415 28.36 -2.51 -20.24
CA PRO A 415 27.27 -1.71 -19.66
C PRO A 415 26.45 -2.50 -18.62
N VAL A 416 25.30 -1.94 -18.14
CA VAL A 416 24.06 -2.59 -17.60
C VAL A 416 23.43 -1.72 -16.49
N VAL A 417 22.13 -1.38 -16.41
CA VAL A 417 20.90 -1.60 -17.20
C VAL A 417 19.92 -0.48 -16.82
N THR A 418 19.26 0.14 -17.82
CA THR A 418 18.25 1.19 -17.67
C THR A 418 16.89 0.70 -18.14
N ALA A 419 15.85 1.23 -17.49
CA ALA A 419 14.43 1.09 -17.83
C ALA A 419 14.12 1.44 -19.28
N GLN A 420 13.14 0.73 -19.85
CA GLN A 420 12.74 0.80 -21.25
C GLN A 420 11.57 1.79 -21.42
N GLU A 421 11.80 2.81 -22.24
CA GLU A 421 10.83 3.81 -22.71
C GLU A 421 10.23 3.37 -24.06
N ALA A 422 8.96 3.70 -24.31
CA ALA A 422 8.22 3.37 -25.53
C ALA A 422 8.61 4.28 -26.73
N PRO A 423 8.50 3.81 -27.99
CA PRO A 423 8.87 4.61 -29.14
C PRO A 423 7.72 5.49 -29.65
N ALA A 424 8.05 6.73 -29.99
CA ALA A 424 7.29 7.58 -30.90
C ALA A 424 7.53 7.14 -32.35
N ALA A 425 6.45 7.08 -33.14
CA ALA A 425 6.48 6.90 -34.58
C ALA A 425 6.59 8.25 -35.29
N GLU A 426 7.35 8.31 -36.40
CA GLU A 426 6.93 8.92 -37.67
C GLU A 426 8.07 8.83 -38.71
N ALA A 427 7.81 8.16 -39.83
CA ALA A 427 8.05 8.64 -41.20
C ALA A 427 8.00 7.48 -42.22
N LYS A 428 6.93 7.51 -43.02
CA LYS A 428 6.65 6.80 -44.29
C LYS A 428 6.27 5.32 -44.28
#